data_AF-A0A060SCY5-F1
#
_entry.id   AF-A0A060SCY5-F1
#
_cell.length_a   1.000
_cell.length_b   1.000
_cell.length_c   1.000
_cell.angle_alpha   90.00
_cell.angle_beta   90.00
_cell.angle_gamma   90.00
#
_symmetry.space_group_name_H-M   'P 1'
#
loop_
_entity.id
_entity.type
_entity.pdbx_description
1 polymer ?
#
loop_
_entity_poly.entity_id
_entity_poly.type
_entity_poly.pdbx_seq_one_letter_code
_entity_poly.pdbx_strand_id
1 'polypeptide(L)'
;MSGNEQPNPELVRQEEEYLRKVYPTPEDIPGCMKLFDDFLLCNGKYPSIRLVRSLYRYGETATCKPKLEDFKFCMSVKGMHPEEKRDLWIRRRAEWWARRRMHKSSEDVWDIRT
;
A
#
# COMPACT_ATOMS: atom_id res chain seq x y z
N MET A 1 -2.96 20.56 -6.61
CA MET A 1 -2.77 21.00 -5.21
C MET A 1 -3.43 19.95 -4.33
N SER A 2 -2.68 18.94 -3.90
CA SER A 2 -3.18 17.96 -2.93
C SER A 2 -2.60 18.35 -1.58
N GLY A 3 -3.44 18.90 -0.71
CA GLY A 3 -3.08 19.17 0.67
C GLY A 3 -2.66 17.87 1.35
N ASN A 4 -1.79 18.00 2.35
CA ASN A 4 -1.49 16.92 3.30
C ASN A 4 -2.75 16.61 4.12
N GLU A 5 -3.75 15.96 3.53
CA GLU A 5 -4.90 15.47 4.25
C GLU A 5 -4.47 14.22 5.02
N GLN A 6 -4.38 14.34 6.34
CA GLN A 6 -3.98 13.25 7.21
C GLN A 6 -5.11 12.21 7.27
N PRO A 7 -4.79 10.90 7.17
CA PRO A 7 -5.81 9.85 7.24
C PRO A 7 -6.56 9.92 8.58
N ASN A 8 -7.89 9.71 8.54
CA ASN A 8 -8.74 9.68 9.73
C ASN A 8 -8.19 8.62 10.70
N PRO A 9 -7.87 8.99 11.96
CA PRO A 9 -7.27 8.07 12.91
C PRO A 9 -8.13 6.81 13.15
N GLU A 10 -9.46 6.92 13.08
CA GLU A 10 -10.35 5.78 13.28
C GLU A 10 -10.25 4.77 12.14
N LEU A 11 -10.19 5.24 10.89
CA LEU A 11 -9.98 4.37 9.73
C LEU A 11 -8.62 3.66 9.79
N VAL A 12 -7.58 4.36 10.25
CA VAL A 12 -6.25 3.73 10.43
C VAL A 12 -6.35 2.58 11.44
N ARG A 13 -7.02 2.78 12.58
CA ARG A 13 -7.21 1.73 13.59
C ARG A 13 -7.96 0.52 13.04
N GLN A 14 -9.07 0.74 12.33
CA GLN A 14 -9.84 -0.33 11.71
C GLN A 14 -8.98 -1.15 10.73
N GLU A 15 -8.17 -0.46 9.92
CA GLU A 15 -7.25 -1.12 8.97
C GLU A 15 -6.13 -1.86 9.69
N GLU A 16 -5.57 -1.32 10.76
CA GLU A 16 -4.57 -2.02 11.58
C GLU A 16 -5.13 -3.32 12.17
N GLU A 17 -6.34 -3.28 12.73
CA GLU A 17 -7.01 -4.47 13.29
C GLU A 17 -7.26 -5.52 12.21
N TYR A 18 -7.68 -5.11 11.03
CA TYR A 18 -7.83 -6.01 9.88
C TYR A 18 -6.48 -6.60 9.45
N LEU A 19 -5.46 -5.76 9.28
CA LEU A 19 -4.14 -6.18 8.82
C LEU A 19 -3.41 -7.08 9.84
N ARG A 20 -3.65 -6.91 11.14
CA ARG A 20 -3.15 -7.82 12.19
C ARG A 20 -3.73 -9.23 12.04
N LYS A 21 -4.98 -9.36 11.57
CA LYS A 21 -5.61 -10.66 11.27
C LYS A 21 -5.07 -11.27 9.97
N VAL A 22 -4.76 -10.43 8.98
CA VAL A 22 -4.20 -10.88 7.68
C VAL A 22 -2.75 -11.32 7.81
N TYR A 23 -1.96 -10.66 8.67
CA TYR A 23 -0.56 -10.95 8.92
C TYR A 23 -0.37 -11.38 10.38
N PRO A 24 -0.77 -12.61 10.76
CA PRO A 24 -0.66 -13.10 12.13
C PRO A 24 0.79 -13.25 12.60
N THR A 25 1.74 -13.63 11.73
CA THR A 25 3.15 -13.83 12.11
C THR A 25 4.12 -12.91 11.35
N PRO A 26 5.37 -12.73 11.84
CA PRO A 26 6.39 -11.93 11.15
C PRO A 26 6.80 -12.49 9.77
N GLU A 27 6.66 -13.80 9.56
CA GLU A 27 7.03 -14.47 8.30
C GLU A 27 6.05 -14.15 7.15
N ASP A 28 4.81 -13.75 7.48
CA ASP A 28 3.79 -13.39 6.49
C ASP A 28 4.10 -12.06 5.77
N ILE A 29 5.06 -11.29 6.28
CA ILE A 29 5.45 -10.00 5.72
C ILE A 29 6.50 -10.19 4.63
N PRO A 30 6.36 -9.49 3.48
CA PRO A 30 7.31 -9.62 2.39
C PRO A 30 8.73 -9.23 2.81
N GLY A 31 9.69 -10.07 2.42
CA GLY A 31 11.11 -9.74 2.50
C GLY A 31 11.49 -8.60 1.55
N CYS A 32 12.59 -7.90 1.84
CA CYS A 32 13.00 -6.73 1.05
C CYS A 32 13.33 -7.07 -0.42
N MET A 33 13.84 -8.28 -0.68
CA MET A 33 14.10 -8.74 -2.06
C MET A 33 12.80 -8.90 -2.85
N LYS A 34 11.73 -9.43 -2.22
CA LYS A 34 10.42 -9.51 -2.87
C LYS A 34 9.87 -8.13 -3.22
N LEU A 35 10.04 -7.14 -2.34
CA LEU A 35 9.65 -5.75 -2.61
C LEU A 35 10.50 -5.11 -3.71
N PHE A 36 11.77 -5.49 -3.82
CA PHE A 36 12.65 -5.07 -4.90
C PHE A 36 12.23 -5.68 -6.24
N ASP A 37 11.92 -6.98 -6.27
CA ASP A 37 11.41 -7.67 -7.46
C ASP A 37 10.08 -7.06 -7.92
N ASP A 38 9.16 -6.76 -6.99
CA ASP A 38 7.92 -6.04 -7.26
C ASP A 38 8.17 -4.67 -7.90
N PHE A 39 9.17 -3.93 -7.41
CA PHE A 39 9.56 -2.64 -7.97
C PHE A 39 10.14 -2.79 -9.38
N LEU A 40 10.99 -3.79 -9.60
CA LEU A 40 11.55 -4.08 -10.92
C LEU A 40 10.49 -4.56 -11.91
N LEU A 41 9.53 -5.38 -11.49
CA LEU A 41 8.39 -5.80 -12.32
C LEU A 41 7.49 -4.62 -12.69
N CYS A 42 7.37 -3.64 -11.79
CA CYS A 42 6.61 -2.43 -12.07
C CYS A 42 7.31 -1.55 -13.12
N ASN A 43 8.63 -1.40 -13.04
CA ASN A 43 9.42 -0.55 -13.95
C ASN A 43 9.89 -1.26 -15.22
N GLY A 44 10.05 -2.58 -15.18
CA GLY A 44 10.77 -3.38 -16.16
C GLY A 44 9.88 -4.15 -17.13
N LYS A 45 10.45 -4.41 -18.32
CA LYS A 45 10.07 -5.25 -19.48
C LYS A 45 8.62 -5.30 -20.01
N TYR A 46 7.59 -4.95 -19.24
CA TYR A 46 6.21 -4.70 -19.73
C TYR A 46 5.66 -3.31 -19.39
N PRO A 47 6.47 -2.23 -19.36
CA PRO A 47 5.97 -0.90 -19.02
C PRO A 47 4.88 -0.45 -20.00
N SER A 48 4.92 -0.88 -21.26
CA SER A 48 3.94 -0.51 -22.29
C SER A 48 2.52 -0.94 -21.97
N ILE A 49 2.26 -2.19 -21.55
CA ILE A 49 0.89 -2.66 -21.30
C ILE A 49 0.29 -1.99 -20.06
N ARG A 50 1.06 -1.88 -18.97
CA ARG A 50 0.60 -1.24 -17.73
C ARG A 50 0.39 0.27 -17.94
N LEU A 51 1.30 0.91 -18.65
CA LEU A 51 1.19 2.33 -19.02
C LEU A 51 -0.04 2.58 -19.89
N VAL A 52 -0.24 1.79 -20.95
CA VAL A 52 -1.39 1.91 -21.87
C VAL A 52 -2.70 1.63 -21.14
N ARG A 53 -2.77 0.58 -20.33
CA ARG A 53 -3.99 0.26 -19.56
C ARG A 53 -4.34 1.34 -18.54
N SER A 54 -3.34 1.89 -17.84
CA SER A 54 -3.56 2.98 -16.89
C SER A 54 -3.99 4.25 -17.60
N LEU A 55 -3.35 4.59 -18.73
CA LEU A 55 -3.71 5.75 -19.54
C LEU A 55 -5.14 5.62 -20.09
N TYR A 56 -5.52 4.44 -20.58
CA TYR A 56 -6.87 4.19 -21.09
C TYR A 56 -7.94 4.26 -19.98
N ARG A 57 -7.67 3.69 -18.80
CA ARG A 57 -8.67 3.59 -17.73
C ARG A 57 -8.78 4.84 -16.85
N TYR A 58 -7.66 5.51 -16.60
CA TYR A 58 -7.56 6.58 -15.62
C TYR A 58 -7.03 7.90 -16.22
N GLY A 59 -6.58 7.90 -17.48
CA GLY A 59 -5.99 9.10 -18.12
C GLY A 59 -4.59 9.46 -17.61
N GLU A 60 -4.01 8.64 -16.72
CA GLU A 60 -2.71 8.89 -16.11
C GLU A 60 -1.72 7.75 -16.35
N THR A 61 -0.45 8.10 -16.40
CA THR A 61 0.64 7.13 -16.53
C THR A 61 0.79 6.35 -15.23
N ALA A 62 0.94 5.03 -15.35
CA ALA A 62 1.05 4.17 -14.18
C ALA A 62 2.34 4.49 -13.40
N THR A 63 2.22 4.97 -12.16
CA THR A 63 3.39 5.28 -11.33
C THR A 63 3.87 4.03 -10.57
N CYS A 64 5.20 3.88 -10.46
CA CYS A 64 5.85 2.82 -9.67
C CYS A 64 6.47 3.34 -8.36
N LYS A 65 6.31 4.63 -8.08
CA LYS A 65 6.85 5.29 -6.88
C LYS A 65 6.43 4.60 -5.58
N PRO A 66 5.17 4.17 -5.36
CA PRO A 66 4.79 3.50 -4.11
C PRO A 66 5.57 2.21 -3.84
N LYS A 67 5.88 1.42 -4.89
CA LYS A 67 6.65 0.19 -4.76
C LYS A 67 8.11 0.45 -4.40
N LEU A 68 8.69 1.52 -4.95
CA LEU A 68 10.03 1.96 -4.57
C LEU A 68 10.08 2.38 -3.09
N GLU A 69 9.07 3.13 -2.64
CA GLU A 69 9.00 3.59 -1.25
C GLU A 69 8.87 2.42 -0.28
N ASP A 70 8.15 1.36 -0.64
CA ASP A 70 8.06 0.14 0.17
C ASP A 70 9.41 -0.59 0.27
N PHE A 71 10.16 -0.66 -0.83
CA PHE A 71 11.52 -1.21 -0.80
C PHE A 71 12.45 -0.38 0.10
N LYS A 72 12.47 0.95 -0.07
CA LYS A 72 13.28 1.86 0.77
C LYS A 72 12.96 1.70 2.25
N PHE A 73 11.67 1.61 2.58
CA PHE A 73 11.22 1.40 3.95
C PHE A 73 11.69 0.07 4.52
N CYS A 74 11.55 -1.02 3.75
CA CYS A 74 12.04 -2.32 4.18
C CYS A 74 13.55 -2.29 4.48
N MET A 75 14.32 -1.59 3.65
CA MET A 75 15.75 -1.41 3.86
C MET A 75 16.06 -0.57 5.11
N SER A 76 15.26 0.46 5.42
CA SER A 76 15.47 1.28 6.62
C SER A 76 15.16 0.53 7.93
N VAL A 77 14.26 -0.45 7.91
CA VAL A 77 13.88 -1.25 9.09
C VAL A 77 14.56 -2.63 9.15
N LYS A 78 15.49 -2.93 8.24
CA LYS A 78 16.09 -4.27 8.08
C LYS A 78 16.78 -4.79 9.34
N GLY A 79 17.33 -3.90 10.18
CA GLY A 79 18.04 -4.25 11.41
C GLY A 79 17.18 -4.37 12.66
N MET A 80 15.86 -4.14 12.58
CA MET A 80 14.95 -4.21 13.73
C MET A 80 14.53 -5.65 14.04
N HIS A 81 13.97 -5.85 15.23
CA HIS A 81 13.41 -7.14 15.61
C HIS A 81 12.24 -7.53 14.67
N PRO A 82 12.08 -8.81 14.29
CA PRO A 82 11.02 -9.23 13.37
C PRO A 82 9.60 -8.79 13.76
N GLU A 83 9.28 -8.81 15.06
CA GLU A 83 7.99 -8.32 15.57
C GLU A 83 7.82 -6.80 15.42
N GLU A 84 8.86 -6.02 15.72
CA GLU A 84 8.81 -4.56 15.55
C GLU A 84 8.68 -4.17 14.08
N LYS A 85 9.41 -4.89 13.21
CA LYS A 85 9.28 -4.74 11.76
C LYS A 85 7.85 -5.02 11.31
N ARG A 86 7.19 -6.02 11.92
CA ARG A 86 5.81 -6.37 11.63
C ARG A 86 4.84 -5.27 12.01
N ASP A 87 4.94 -4.75 13.23
CA ASP A 87 4.07 -3.67 13.69
C ASP A 87 4.23 -2.40 12.82
N LEU A 88 5.48 -2.04 12.49
CA LEU A 88 5.77 -0.88 11.64
C LEU A 88 5.25 -1.07 10.21
N TRP A 89 5.36 -2.29 9.66
CA TRP A 89 4.80 -2.62 8.35
C TRP A 89 3.28 -2.50 8.33
N ILE A 90 2.61 -3.08 9.33
CA ILE A 90 1.15 -3.04 9.47
C ILE A 90 0.66 -1.59 9.56
N ARG A 91 1.28 -0.78 10.42
CA ARG A 91 0.91 0.63 10.60
C ARG A 91 1.05 1.44 9.30
N ARG A 92 2.20 1.34 8.64
CA ARG A 92 2.43 2.02 7.36
C ARG A 92 1.42 1.59 6.29
N ARG A 93 1.08 0.31 6.26
CA ARG A 93 0.10 -0.27 5.33
C ARG A 93 -1.32 0.22 5.64
N ALA A 94 -1.69 0.31 6.91
CA ALA A 94 -2.96 0.86 7.36
C ALA A 94 -3.11 2.32 6.95
N GLU A 95 -2.09 3.16 7.17
CA GLU A 95 -2.09 4.56 6.72
C GLU A 95 -2.21 4.71 5.20
N TRP A 96 -1.63 3.77 4.43
CA TRP A 96 -1.73 3.75 2.98
C TRP A 96 -3.14 3.39 2.49
N TRP A 97 -3.79 2.44 3.16
CA TRP A 97 -5.17 2.02 2.88
C TRP A 97 -6.18 3.08 3.32
N ALA A 98 -6.01 3.62 4.52
CA ALA A 98 -6.84 4.70 5.05
C ALA A 98 -6.86 5.90 4.10
N ARG A 99 -5.69 6.35 3.61
CA ARG A 99 -5.61 7.43 2.59
C ARG A 99 -6.39 7.14 1.31
N ARG A 100 -6.41 5.89 0.85
CA ARG A 100 -7.17 5.52 -0.35
C ARG A 100 -8.68 5.54 -0.12
N ARG A 101 -9.12 5.11 1.07
CA ARG A 101 -10.54 5.09 1.44
C ARG A 101 -11.10 6.46 1.79
N MET A 102 -10.26 7.49 1.92
CA MET A 102 -10.76 8.87 2.09
C MET A 102 -11.47 9.39 0.84
N HIS A 103 -11.11 8.88 -0.34
CA HIS A 103 -11.80 9.21 -1.58
C HIS A 103 -13.00 8.28 -1.76
N LYS A 104 -14.10 8.83 -2.31
CA LYS A 104 -15.34 8.09 -2.57
C LYS A 104 -15.03 6.76 -3.26
N SER A 105 -15.33 5.67 -2.56
CA SER A 105 -15.10 4.31 -3.04
C SER A 105 -16.43 3.76 -3.57
N SER A 106 -16.37 2.80 -4.47
CA SER A 106 -17.56 2.03 -4.86
C SER A 106 -18.15 1.25 -3.67
N GLU A 107 -17.40 1.10 -2.58
CA GLU A 107 -17.88 0.52 -1.31
C GLU A 107 -18.99 1.36 -0.67
N ASP A 108 -18.94 2.69 -0.79
CA ASP A 108 -19.92 3.62 -0.20
C ASP A 108 -21.32 3.52 -0.85
N VAL A 109 -21.42 2.89 -2.02
CA VAL A 109 -22.69 2.72 -2.76
C VAL A 109 -23.54 1.59 -2.17
N TRP A 110 -22.94 0.65 -1.44
CA TRP A 110 -23.67 -0.49 -0.88
C TRP A 110 -24.52 -0.09 0.32
N ASP A 111 -24.12 0.94 1.07
CA ASP A 111 -24.89 1.49 2.19
C ASP A 111 -26.20 2.18 1.73
N ILE A 112 -26.29 2.58 0.46
CA ILE A 112 -27.48 3.23 -0.12
C ILE A 112 -28.60 2.21 -0.41
N ARG A 113 -28.27 0.90 -0.46
CA ARG A 113 -29.20 -0.17 -0.84
C ARG A 113 -29.80 -0.95 0.34
N THR A 114 -29.48 -0.58 1.58
CA THR A 114 -29.96 -1.25 2.80
C THR A 114 -30.97 -0.38 3.51
#